data_AF-A0A356EMZ0-F1
#
_entry.id   AF-A0A356EMZ0-F1
#
_cell.length_a   1.000
_cell.length_b   1.000
_cell.length_c   1.000
_cell.angle_alpha   90.00
_cell.angle_beta   90.00
_cell.angle_gamma   90.00
#
_symmetry.space_group_name_H-M   'P 1'
#
loop_
_entity.id
_entity.type
_entity.pdbx_description
1 polymer ?
#
loop_
_entity_poly.entity_id
_entity_poly.type
_entity_poly.pdbx_seq_one_letter_code
_entity_poly.pdbx_strand_id
1 'polypeptide(L)'
;MANETESKSTLMHRLRREGRWDAASRFRDVVRRELRAKGLKRAEAREKSWEAMAEQFPPLPESAEQANEVVDEPRIDEAILEKFRHAGPPNLISDVFWVYEHLEDRGVRPGDGPSLGAWTMLCWARRRRNQFIEQLLPRAAALAEETGSETPEDVDPGLPELERYVEEYCRLRSDQTPP
;
A
#
# COMPACT_ATOMS: atom_id res chain seq x y z
N MET A 1 14.90 -21.22 26.85
CA MET A 1 14.35 -20.59 25.62
C MET A 1 13.07 -19.90 26.05
N ALA A 2 13.06 -18.57 26.03
CA ALA A 2 12.01 -17.76 26.64
C ALA A 2 10.73 -17.83 25.80
N ASN A 3 9.75 -18.62 26.24
CA ASN A 3 8.35 -18.41 25.87
C ASN A 3 7.88 -17.17 26.63
N GLU A 4 8.17 -15.98 26.08
CA GLU A 4 7.47 -14.78 26.49
C GLU A 4 5.98 -15.05 26.25
N THR A 5 5.19 -15.03 27.32
CA THR A 5 3.75 -15.18 27.25
C THR A 5 3.20 -13.98 26.49
N GLU A 6 3.12 -14.12 25.17
CA GLU A 6 2.56 -13.09 24.29
C GLU A 6 1.22 -12.62 24.87
N SER A 7 1.03 -11.31 24.99
CA SER A 7 -0.25 -10.76 25.46
C SER A 7 -1.38 -11.30 24.60
N LYS A 8 -2.57 -11.50 25.18
CA LYS A 8 -3.77 -12.01 24.48
C LYS A 8 -4.05 -11.23 23.19
N SER A 9 -3.77 -9.92 23.21
CA SER A 9 -3.89 -9.06 22.03
C SER A 9 -2.89 -9.45 20.94
N THR A 10 -1.61 -9.64 21.29
CA THR A 10 -0.53 -10.08 20.41
C THR A 10 -0.87 -11.44 19.77
N LEU A 11 -1.32 -12.40 20.58
CA LEU A 11 -1.78 -13.72 20.10
C LEU A 11 -2.94 -13.59 19.09
N MET A 12 -3.93 -12.74 19.37
CA MET A 12 -5.04 -12.48 18.45
C MET A 12 -4.58 -11.87 17.13
N HIS A 13 -3.73 -10.84 17.19
CA HIS A 13 -3.20 -10.17 16.00
C HIS A 13 -2.36 -11.12 15.15
N ARG A 14 -1.52 -11.93 15.79
CA ARG A 14 -0.72 -12.97 15.14
C ARG A 14 -1.60 -14.01 14.44
N LEU A 15 -2.56 -14.60 15.14
CA LEU A 15 -3.47 -15.61 14.57
C LEU A 15 -4.33 -15.07 13.43
N ARG A 16 -4.73 -13.79 13.48
CA ARG A 16 -5.42 -13.13 12.37
C ARG A 16 -4.51 -12.96 11.17
N ARG A 17 -3.25 -12.54 11.38
CA ARG A 17 -2.25 -12.42 10.32
C ARG A 17 -1.94 -13.77 9.68
N GLU A 18 -1.89 -14.84 10.48
CA GLU A 18 -1.67 -16.22 10.00
C GLU A 18 -2.91 -16.85 9.34
N GLY A 19 -4.08 -16.19 9.31
CA GLY A 19 -5.33 -16.76 8.82
C GLY A 19 -5.88 -17.93 9.66
N ARG A 20 -5.26 -18.23 10.81
CA ARG A 20 -5.60 -19.35 11.72
C ARG A 20 -6.59 -18.95 12.81
N TRP A 21 -7.03 -17.68 12.81
CA TRP A 21 -7.94 -17.14 13.82
C TRP A 21 -9.26 -17.90 13.92
N ASP A 22 -9.88 -18.29 12.81
CA ASP A 22 -11.18 -18.95 12.85
C ASP A 22 -11.09 -20.35 13.49
N ALA A 23 -10.03 -21.10 13.16
CA ALA A 23 -9.75 -22.40 13.77
C ALA A 23 -9.42 -22.24 15.26
N ALA A 24 -8.58 -21.27 15.62
CA ALA A 24 -8.21 -20.99 17.00
C ALA A 24 -9.42 -20.55 17.84
N SER A 25 -10.26 -19.64 17.33
CA SER A 25 -11.45 -19.17 18.04
C SER A 25 -12.42 -20.31 18.34
N ARG A 26 -12.66 -21.20 17.36
CA ARG A 26 -13.49 -22.40 17.55
C ARG A 26 -12.89 -23.32 18.60
N PHE A 27 -11.58 -23.59 18.54
CA PHE A 27 -10.88 -24.40 19.54
C PHE A 27 -11.05 -23.84 20.95
N ARG A 28 -10.85 -22.53 21.12
CA ARG A 28 -11.04 -21.84 22.41
C ARG A 28 -12.44 -22.01 22.97
N ASP A 29 -13.44 -21.91 22.12
CA ASP A 29 -14.84 -21.96 22.55
C ASP A 29 -15.24 -23.39 22.95
N VAL A 30 -14.70 -24.41 22.26
CA VAL A 30 -14.80 -25.82 22.67
C VAL A 30 -14.13 -26.04 24.03
N VAL A 31 -12.87 -25.64 24.18
CA VAL A 31 -12.12 -25.80 25.44
C VAL A 31 -12.81 -25.07 26.60
N ARG A 32 -13.31 -23.85 26.37
CA ARG A 32 -14.07 -23.10 27.38
C ARG A 32 -15.34 -23.84 27.81
N ARG A 33 -16.05 -24.46 26.86
CA ARG A 33 -17.27 -25.22 27.15
C ARG A 33 -16.95 -26.46 27.97
N GLU A 34 -15.87 -27.17 27.66
CA GLU A 34 -15.42 -28.34 28.42
C GLU A 34 -14.97 -27.97 29.83
N LEU A 35 -14.23 -26.88 30.00
CA LEU A 35 -13.80 -26.41 31.31
C LEU A 35 -14.98 -26.01 32.18
N ARG A 36 -16.02 -25.42 31.59
CA ARG A 36 -17.28 -25.17 32.30
C ARG A 36 -18.05 -26.42 32.66
N ALA A 37 -18.09 -27.41 31.76
CA ALA A 37 -18.72 -28.70 32.05
C ALA A 37 -18.01 -29.43 33.20
N LYS A 38 -16.69 -29.23 33.34
CA LYS A 38 -15.88 -29.70 34.48
C LYS A 38 -16.06 -28.88 35.76
N GLY A 39 -16.99 -27.93 35.79
CA GLY A 39 -17.34 -27.15 36.98
C GLY A 39 -16.46 -25.92 37.25
N LEU A 40 -15.55 -25.55 36.34
CA LEU A 40 -14.73 -24.35 36.54
C LEU A 40 -15.56 -23.07 36.43
N LYS A 41 -15.20 -22.08 37.25
CA LYS A 41 -15.82 -20.76 37.21
C LYS A 41 -15.55 -20.09 35.86
N ARG A 42 -16.49 -19.24 35.44
CA ARG A 42 -16.45 -18.50 34.17
C ARG A 42 -15.12 -17.79 33.91
N ALA A 43 -14.52 -17.19 34.93
CA ALA A 43 -13.25 -16.46 34.82
C ALA A 43 -12.08 -17.41 34.55
N GLU A 44 -11.94 -18.46 35.36
CA GLU A 44 -10.89 -19.48 35.23
C GLU A 44 -11.01 -20.24 33.90
N ALA A 45 -12.22 -20.62 33.49
CA ALA A 45 -12.45 -21.28 32.21
C ALA A 45 -12.08 -20.39 31.02
N ARG A 46 -12.26 -19.07 31.15
CA ARG A 46 -11.84 -18.11 30.11
C ARG A 46 -10.32 -18.04 30.03
N GLU A 47 -9.64 -17.93 31.16
CA GLU A 47 -8.18 -17.85 31.21
C GLU A 47 -7.51 -19.12 30.70
N LYS A 48 -7.90 -20.29 31.23
CA LYS A 48 -7.39 -21.58 30.77
C LYS A 48 -7.68 -21.86 29.30
N SER A 49 -8.81 -21.36 28.75
CA SER A 49 -9.08 -21.49 27.32
C SER A 49 -8.10 -20.68 26.44
N TRP A 50 -7.57 -19.58 26.96
CA TRP A 50 -6.54 -18.78 26.26
C TRP A 50 -5.17 -19.43 26.35
N GLU A 51 -4.83 -19.99 27.52
CA GLU A 51 -3.58 -20.72 27.73
C GLU A 51 -3.51 -21.96 26.82
N ALA A 52 -4.57 -22.77 26.80
CA ALA A 52 -4.68 -23.92 25.90
C ALA A 52 -4.59 -23.51 24.41
N MET A 53 -5.10 -22.33 24.04
CA MET A 53 -4.95 -21.82 22.68
C MET A 53 -3.49 -21.48 22.38
N ALA A 54 -2.79 -20.80 23.30
CA ALA A 54 -1.38 -20.45 23.09
C ALA A 54 -0.50 -21.70 22.95
N GLU A 55 -0.81 -22.76 23.71
CA GLU A 55 -0.13 -24.05 23.63
C GLU A 55 -0.42 -24.78 22.32
N GLN A 56 -1.69 -24.81 21.88
CA GLN A 56 -2.09 -25.48 20.64
C GLN A 56 -1.65 -24.73 19.37
N PHE A 57 -1.47 -23.41 19.46
CA PHE A 57 -1.06 -22.54 18.37
C PHE A 57 0.25 -21.82 18.71
N PRO A 58 1.38 -22.56 18.83
CA PRO A 58 2.67 -21.94 19.09
C PRO A 58 3.01 -20.93 17.98
N PRO A 59 3.85 -19.93 18.29
CA PRO A 59 4.41 -19.06 17.26
C PRO A 59 5.16 -19.94 16.25
N LEU A 60 4.83 -19.80 14.97
CA LEU A 60 5.62 -20.42 13.92
C LEU A 60 7.04 -19.84 14.02
N PRO A 61 8.10 -20.66 13.87
CA PRO A 61 9.46 -20.13 13.88
C PRO A 61 9.54 -19.02 12.84
N GLU A 62 10.18 -17.90 13.17
CA GLU A 62 10.32 -16.69 12.32
C GLU A 62 11.02 -16.93 10.97
N SER A 63 11.26 -18.19 10.59
CA SER A 63 12.07 -18.61 9.45
C SER A 63 11.28 -19.13 8.23
N ALA A 64 9.96 -18.93 8.11
CA ALA A 64 9.30 -19.44 6.90
C ALA A 64 8.11 -18.68 6.31
N GLU A 65 7.33 -17.84 7.01
CA GLU A 65 6.07 -17.38 6.40
C GLU A 65 5.74 -15.91 6.72
N GLN A 66 6.63 -15.02 6.28
CA GLN A 66 6.17 -13.97 5.38
C GLN A 66 5.73 -14.66 4.08
N ALA A 67 4.55 -15.28 4.08
CA ALA A 67 3.81 -15.43 2.84
C ALA A 67 3.26 -14.03 2.56
N ASN A 68 3.97 -13.11 1.87
CA ASN A 68 4.32 -13.23 0.45
C ASN A 68 3.57 -14.40 -0.16
N GLU A 69 2.27 -14.22 -0.29
CA GLU A 69 1.52 -14.79 -1.41
C GLU A 69 2.45 -14.65 -2.63
N VAL A 70 2.99 -15.78 -3.10
CA VAL A 70 3.80 -15.83 -4.32
C VAL A 70 2.81 -15.57 -5.46
N VAL A 71 2.42 -14.31 -5.62
CA VAL A 71 1.68 -13.81 -6.76
C VAL A 71 2.69 -13.01 -7.52
N ASP A 72 3.11 -13.59 -8.65
CA ASP A 72 4.02 -13.04 -9.65
C ASP A 72 4.28 -11.55 -9.37
N GLU A 73 5.49 -11.25 -8.89
CA GLU A 73 6.04 -9.93 -9.17
C GLU A 73 5.78 -9.70 -10.65
N PRO A 74 5.00 -8.66 -11.04
CA PRO A 74 4.78 -8.42 -12.44
C PRO A 74 6.17 -8.26 -13.01
N ARG A 75 6.61 -9.25 -13.80
CA ARG A 75 7.93 -9.23 -14.40
C ARG A 75 7.92 -8.00 -15.28
N ILE A 76 8.52 -6.91 -14.79
CA ILE A 76 8.60 -5.67 -15.53
C ILE A 76 9.69 -5.93 -16.57
N ASP A 77 9.29 -6.55 -17.68
CA ASP A 77 10.20 -6.80 -18.78
C ASP A 77 10.57 -5.46 -19.45
N GLU A 78 11.72 -5.41 -20.10
CA GLU A 78 12.25 -4.21 -20.79
C GLU A 78 11.20 -3.60 -21.74
N ALA A 79 10.37 -4.42 -22.38
CA ALA A 79 9.29 -3.98 -23.26
C ALA A 79 8.19 -3.18 -22.53
N ILE A 80 7.96 -3.43 -21.24
CA ILE A 80 7.03 -2.65 -20.40
C ILE A 80 7.68 -1.31 -20.03
N LEU A 81 8.95 -1.33 -19.63
CA LEU A 81 9.70 -0.09 -19.35
C LEU A 81 9.75 0.82 -20.57
N GLU A 82 9.94 0.26 -21.76
CA GLU A 82 10.00 1.02 -23.01
C GLU A 82 8.65 1.64 -23.40
N LYS A 83 7.53 0.98 -23.09
CA LYS A 83 6.19 1.57 -23.25
C LYS A 83 5.98 2.79 -22.35
N PHE A 84 6.51 2.74 -21.12
CA PHE A 84 6.39 3.84 -20.17
C PHE A 84 7.46 4.92 -20.34
N ARG A 85 8.51 4.67 -21.11
CA ARG A 85 9.55 5.65 -21.45
C ARG A 85 9.00 6.89 -22.17
N HIS A 86 7.84 6.75 -22.82
CA HIS A 86 7.13 7.82 -23.50
C HIS A 86 5.84 8.26 -22.78
N ALA A 87 5.52 7.66 -21.63
CA ALA A 87 4.41 8.14 -20.82
C ALA A 87 4.76 9.53 -20.28
N GLY A 88 3.75 10.40 -20.18
CA GLY A 88 3.91 11.77 -19.71
C GLY A 88 4.54 11.87 -18.31
N PRO A 89 4.81 13.09 -17.84
CA PRO A 89 5.41 13.29 -16.52
C PRO A 89 4.58 12.58 -15.43
N PRO A 90 5.23 11.96 -14.43
CA PRO A 90 4.52 11.24 -13.37
C PRO A 90 3.57 12.18 -12.63
N ASN A 91 2.28 11.83 -12.58
CA ASN A 91 1.26 12.60 -11.88
C ASN A 91 0.60 11.71 -10.83
N LEU A 92 0.99 11.92 -9.57
CA LEU A 92 0.52 11.11 -8.45
C LEU A 92 -1.00 11.13 -8.29
N ILE A 93 -1.63 12.28 -8.52
CA ILE A 93 -3.09 12.43 -8.38
C ILE A 93 -3.79 11.58 -9.45
N SER A 94 -3.38 11.73 -10.71
CA SER A 94 -3.89 10.94 -11.84
C SER A 94 -3.69 9.44 -11.62
N ASP A 95 -2.49 9.05 -11.16
CA ASP A 95 -2.14 7.67 -10.90
C ASP A 95 -3.02 7.06 -9.79
N VAL A 96 -3.25 7.79 -8.68
CA VAL A 96 -4.08 7.31 -7.57
C VAL A 96 -5.54 7.16 -7.99
N PHE A 97 -6.10 8.11 -8.74
CA PHE A 97 -7.48 8.00 -9.21
C PHE A 97 -7.67 6.86 -10.22
N TRP A 98 -6.73 6.69 -11.15
CA TRP A 98 -6.74 5.58 -12.08
C TRP A 98 -6.69 4.23 -11.35
N VAL A 99 -5.84 4.11 -10.32
CA VAL A 99 -5.75 2.90 -9.47
C VAL A 99 -7.08 2.61 -8.77
N TYR A 100 -7.74 3.64 -8.23
CA TYR A 100 -9.03 3.49 -7.55
C TYR A 100 -10.12 3.00 -8.50
N GLU A 101 -10.18 3.56 -9.72
CA GLU A 101 -11.12 3.15 -10.78
C GLU A 101 -10.94 1.68 -11.20
N HIS A 102 -9.68 1.25 -11.30
CA HIS A 102 -9.32 -0.08 -11.83
C HIS A 102 -9.07 -1.13 -10.74
N LEU A 103 -9.38 -0.80 -9.48
CA LEU A 103 -9.03 -1.64 -8.33
C LEU A 103 -9.66 -3.02 -8.39
N GLU A 104 -10.89 -3.11 -8.91
CA GLU A 104 -11.65 -4.37 -9.02
C GLU A 104 -11.50 -5.07 -10.39
N ASP A 105 -11.00 -4.36 -11.40
CA ASP A 105 -10.92 -4.89 -12.76
C ASP A 105 -9.69 -5.78 -12.98
N ARG A 106 -9.87 -7.10 -12.89
CA ARG A 106 -8.80 -8.08 -13.10
C ARG A 106 -8.26 -8.15 -14.53
N GLY A 107 -8.92 -7.51 -15.51
CA GLY A 107 -8.52 -7.50 -16.92
C GLY A 107 -7.37 -6.53 -17.25
N VAL A 108 -7.11 -5.57 -16.36
CA VAL A 108 -6.13 -4.49 -16.57
C VAL A 108 -4.71 -5.04 -16.65
N ARG A 109 -4.01 -4.66 -17.71
CA ARG A 109 -2.65 -5.08 -18.04
C ARG A 109 -1.64 -3.98 -17.70
N PRO A 110 -0.34 -4.32 -17.61
CA PRO A 110 0.71 -3.34 -17.40
C PRO A 110 0.72 -2.20 -18.42
N GLY A 111 0.20 -2.36 -19.64
CA GLY A 111 0.19 -1.31 -20.65
C GLY A 111 -1.01 -0.36 -20.59
N ASP A 112 -1.99 -0.63 -19.73
CA ASP A 112 -3.25 0.13 -19.68
C ASP A 112 -3.17 1.30 -18.67
N GLY A 113 -2.12 1.32 -17.84
CA GLY A 113 -1.88 2.36 -16.86
C GLY A 113 -1.38 3.66 -17.47
N PRO A 114 -1.70 4.82 -16.88
CA PRO A 114 -1.18 6.12 -17.33
C PRO A 114 0.33 6.24 -17.10
N SER A 115 0.86 5.52 -16.11
CA SER A 115 2.28 5.49 -15.79
C SER A 115 2.70 4.14 -15.20
N LEU A 116 4.01 3.90 -15.17
CA LEU A 116 4.58 2.76 -14.45
C LEU A 116 4.29 2.85 -12.95
N GLY A 117 4.24 4.07 -12.41
CA GLY A 117 3.83 4.37 -11.04
C GLY A 117 2.40 3.92 -10.77
N ALA A 118 1.46 4.22 -11.66
CA ALA A 118 0.07 3.78 -11.54
C ALA A 118 -0.06 2.25 -11.58
N TRP A 119 0.66 1.58 -12.48
CA TRP A 119 0.64 0.11 -12.55
C TRP A 119 1.20 -0.54 -11.28
N THR A 120 2.38 -0.09 -10.83
CA THR A 120 3.00 -0.61 -9.60
C THR A 120 2.12 -0.33 -8.37
N MET A 121 1.49 0.84 -8.32
CA MET A 121 0.55 1.21 -7.27
C MET A 121 -0.73 0.39 -7.33
N LEU A 122 -1.26 0.04 -8.50
CA LEU A 122 -2.43 -0.84 -8.66
C LEU A 122 -2.13 -2.25 -8.12
N CYS A 123 -0.97 -2.81 -8.49
CA CYS A 123 -0.51 -4.09 -7.95
C CYS A 123 -0.39 -4.06 -6.42
N TRP A 124 0.15 -2.97 -5.87
CA TRP A 124 0.22 -2.78 -4.42
C TRP A 124 -1.16 -2.61 -3.77
N ALA A 125 -2.04 -1.79 -4.34
CA ALA A 125 -3.36 -1.47 -3.83
C ALA A 125 -4.29 -2.69 -3.82
N ARG A 126 -4.17 -3.58 -4.81
CA ARG A 126 -4.88 -4.87 -4.82
C ARG A 126 -4.48 -5.77 -3.65
N ARG A 127 -3.21 -5.72 -3.22
CA ARG A 127 -2.69 -6.45 -2.06
C ARG A 127 -3.07 -5.78 -0.73
N ARG A 128 -3.22 -4.46 -0.72
CA ARG A 128 -3.42 -3.65 0.49
C ARG A 128 -4.58 -2.68 0.35
N ARG A 129 -5.74 -3.20 -0.07
CA ARG A 129 -6.93 -2.39 -0.41
C ARG A 129 -7.31 -1.38 0.66
N ASN A 130 -7.39 -1.82 1.92
CA ASN A 130 -7.75 -0.93 3.01
C ASN A 130 -6.70 0.17 3.25
N GLN A 131 -5.40 -0.15 3.15
CA GLN A 131 -4.34 0.86 3.32
C GLN A 131 -4.36 1.88 2.17
N PHE A 132 -4.62 1.43 0.94
CA PHE A 132 -4.77 2.34 -0.20
C PHE A 132 -5.93 3.32 0.01
N ILE A 133 -7.11 2.81 0.38
CA ILE A 133 -8.33 3.61 0.59
C ILE A 133 -8.18 4.55 1.79
N GLU A 134 -7.57 4.11 2.89
CA GLU A 134 -7.47 4.90 4.11
C GLU A 134 -6.33 5.92 4.09
N GLN A 135 -5.24 5.66 3.37
CA GLN A 135 -4.03 6.50 3.46
C GLN A 135 -3.72 7.26 2.18
N LEU A 136 -3.86 6.64 1.01
CA LEU A 136 -3.44 7.21 -0.26
C LEU A 136 -4.55 8.01 -0.93
N LEU A 137 -5.78 7.46 -0.96
CA LEU A 137 -6.93 8.13 -1.58
C LEU A 137 -7.24 9.51 -0.95
N PRO A 138 -7.28 9.67 0.39
CA PRO A 138 -7.60 10.97 0.99
C PRO A 138 -6.51 12.01 0.74
N ARG A 139 -5.24 11.58 0.69
CA ARG A 139 -4.10 12.46 0.39
C ARG A 139 -4.13 12.94 -1.05
N ALA A 140 -4.46 12.07 -2.00
CA ALA A 140 -4.59 12.45 -3.40
C ALA A 140 -5.77 13.39 -3.63
N ALA A 141 -6.90 13.18 -2.93
CA ALA A 141 -8.02 14.09 -2.97
C ALA A 141 -7.66 15.49 -2.42
N ALA A 142 -6.98 15.57 -1.28
CA ALA A 142 -6.52 16.83 -0.72
C ALA A 142 -5.55 17.57 -1.65
N LEU A 143 -4.57 16.85 -2.23
CA LEU A 143 -3.65 17.41 -3.22
C LEU A 143 -4.36 17.90 -4.49
N ALA A 144 -5.41 17.21 -4.93
CA ALA A 144 -6.22 17.63 -6.08
C ALA A 144 -7.00 18.91 -5.80
N GLU A 145 -7.50 19.09 -4.58
CA GLU A 145 -8.15 20.34 -4.15
C GLU A 145 -7.14 21.50 -4.07
N GLU A 146 -5.94 21.25 -3.55
CA GLU A 146 -4.86 22.23 -3.50
C GLU A 146 -4.38 22.64 -4.90
N THR A 147 -4.22 21.67 -5.81
CA THR A 147 -3.79 21.91 -7.20
C THR A 147 -4.90 22.53 -8.04
N GLY A 148 -6.17 22.22 -7.75
CA GLY A 148 -7.34 22.83 -8.39
C GLY A 148 -7.67 24.24 -7.87
N SER A 149 -7.01 24.68 -6.79
CA SER A 149 -7.15 26.01 -6.20
C SER A 149 -6.14 27.04 -6.74
N GLU A 150 -5.30 26.68 -7.72
CA GLU A 150 -4.52 27.67 -8.47
C GLU A 150 -5.46 28.45 -9.42
N THR A 151 -6.09 29.50 -8.89
CA THR A 151 -6.55 30.61 -9.73
C THR A 151 -5.36 31.11 -10.55
N PRO A 152 -5.48 31.27 -11.88
CA PRO A 152 -4.40 31.72 -12.75
C PRO A 152 -4.16 33.24 -12.63
N GLU A 153 -4.05 33.78 -11.42
CA GLU A 153 -3.82 35.21 -11.15
C GLU A 153 -2.48 35.55 -10.51
N ASP A 154 -1.63 34.57 -10.15
CA ASP A 154 -0.26 34.83 -9.71
C ASP A 154 0.77 34.36 -10.74
N VAL A 155 0.59 34.78 -12.00
CA VAL A 155 1.73 34.91 -12.91
C VAL A 155 2.58 36.05 -12.35
N ASP A 156 3.69 35.69 -11.69
CA ASP A 156 4.74 36.63 -11.31
C ASP A 156 5.08 37.52 -12.52
N PRO A 157 4.83 38.84 -12.47
CA PRO A 157 5.05 39.75 -13.59
C PRO A 157 6.53 39.80 -14.03
N GLY A 158 7.46 39.18 -13.29
CA GLY A 158 8.87 39.06 -13.67
C GLY A 158 9.21 37.95 -14.67
N LEU A 159 8.32 36.97 -14.91
CA LEU A 159 8.63 35.86 -15.84
C LEU A 159 8.78 36.29 -17.33
N PRO A 160 7.92 37.19 -17.87
CA PRO A 160 8.07 37.69 -19.23
C PRO A 160 9.37 38.49 -19.44
N GLU A 161 9.88 39.16 -18.39
CA GLU A 161 11.15 39.88 -18.44
C GLU A 161 12.35 38.92 -18.46
N LEU A 162 12.28 37.82 -17.72
CA LEU A 162 13.29 36.76 -17.73
C LEU A 162 13.32 36.01 -19.07
N GLU A 163 12.17 35.69 -19.66
CA GLU A 163 12.09 35.09 -21.00
C GLU A 163 12.67 36.03 -22.06
N ARG A 164 12.36 37.33 -22.00
CA ARG A 164 13.00 38.35 -22.86
C ARG A 164 14.51 38.40 -22.66
N TYR A 165 14.99 38.35 -21.42
CA TYR A 165 16.42 38.39 -21.12
C TYR A 165 17.16 37.15 -21.64
N VAL A 166 16.54 35.97 -21.54
CA VAL A 166 17.09 34.71 -22.06
C VAL A 166 17.11 34.72 -23.60
N GLU A 167 16.05 35.19 -24.25
CA GLU A 167 16.04 35.33 -25.72
C GLU A 167 17.09 36.33 -26.21
N GLU A 168 17.24 37.47 -25.54
CA GLU A 168 18.24 38.49 -25.86
C GLU A 168 19.67 37.95 -25.66
N TYR A 169 19.91 37.19 -24.60
CA TYR A 169 21.20 36.54 -24.33
C TYR A 169 21.54 35.46 -25.38
N CYS A 170 20.56 34.64 -25.79
CA CYS A 170 20.74 33.65 -26.85
C CYS A 170 21.03 34.30 -28.21
N ARG A 171 20.41 35.44 -28.51
CA ARG A 171 20.65 36.21 -29.74
C ARG A 171 22.07 36.78 -29.77
N LEU A 172 22.50 37.44 -28.69
CA LEU A 172 23.85 38.01 -28.56
C LEU A 172 24.96 36.96 -28.64
N ARG A 173 24.70 35.74 -28.16
CA ARG A 173 25.67 34.64 -28.20
C ARG A 173 25.77 33.98 -29.59
N SER A 174 24.73 34.10 -30.41
CA SER A 174 24.70 33.57 -31.78
C SER A 174 25.52 34.42 -32.76
N ASP A 175 25.74 35.71 -32.45
CA ASP A 175 26.56 36.64 -33.26
C ASP A 175 28.07 36.57 -32.96
N GLN A 176 28.52 35.79 -31.96
CA GLN A 176 29.94 35.60 -31.63
C GLN A 176 30.55 34.31 -32.19
N THR A 177 30.19 33.93 -33.42
CA THR A 177 30.95 32.90 -34.15
C THR A 177 31.88 33.61 -35.13
N PRO A 178 33.20 33.71 -34.85
CA PRO A 178 34.11 34.26 -35.85
C PRO A 178 34.24 33.27 -37.03
N PRO A 179 34.52 33.77 -38.25
CA PRO A 179 34.69 32.93 -39.44
C PRO A 179 35.88 31.97 -39.35
#